data_AF-Q6LLV4-F1
#
_entry.id   AF-Q6LLV4-F1
#
_cell.length_a   1.000
_cell.length_b   1.000
_cell.length_c   1.000
_cell.angle_alpha   90.00
_cell.angle_beta   90.00
_cell.angle_gamma   90.00
#
_symmetry.space_group_name_H-M   'P 1'
#
loop_
_entity.id
_entity.type
_entity.pdbx_description
1 polymer ?
#
loop_
_entity_poly.entity_id
_entity_poly.type
_entity_poly.pdbx_seq_one_letter_code
_entity_poly.pdbx_strand_id
1 'polypeptide(L)'
;MQLLIEAGNTYVKVAQLFESGKFELLGRYPRRKLEMVLEPLLEKGIHRIVFASVGPVEVDNSIQRIAQLANIPVMQVKTLRKDFGVKNAYSEYQYLGVDRWLTLVAIRQKFKKPTVIIDIGTALTFDVLAEDGKHLGGWIAPGYQLMMQSVLENTCKVFSDREHGECITFSDNTADGLKNGCRAALIGLSNTV
;
A
#
# COMPACT_ATOMS: atom_id res chain seq x y z
N MET A 1 7.93 1.43 23.54
CA MET A 1 8.08 1.29 22.07
C MET A 1 6.80 1.72 21.35
N GLN A 2 6.86 2.05 20.06
CA GLN A 2 5.69 2.39 19.24
C GLN A 2 5.33 1.25 18.30
N LEU A 3 4.03 1.01 18.11
CA LEU A 3 3.51 0.10 17.10
C LEU A 3 3.08 0.91 15.87
N LEU A 4 3.61 0.54 14.71
CA LEU A 4 3.34 1.17 13.43
C LEU A 4 2.46 0.23 12.60
N ILE A 5 1.35 0.75 12.07
CA ILE A 5 0.38 -0.04 11.32
C ILE A 5 0.08 0.64 9.97
N GLU A 6 0.29 -0.08 8.87
CA GLU A 6 -0.14 0.33 7.53
C GLU A 6 -1.30 -0.58 7.11
N ALA A 7 -2.52 -0.02 7.10
CA ALA A 7 -3.73 -0.72 6.74
C ALA A 7 -4.11 -0.45 5.27
N GLY A 8 -3.82 -1.40 4.41
CA GLY A 8 -4.28 -1.41 3.01
C GLY A 8 -5.61 -2.15 2.84
N ASN A 9 -6.09 -2.18 1.60
CA ASN A 9 -7.33 -2.87 1.24
C ASN A 9 -7.26 -4.40 1.48
N THR A 10 -6.12 -5.02 1.17
CA THR A 10 -5.98 -6.48 1.23
C THR A 10 -5.23 -6.94 2.49
N TYR A 11 -4.19 -6.20 2.88
CA TYR A 11 -3.29 -6.58 3.97
C TYR A 11 -3.05 -5.43 4.91
N VAL A 12 -2.72 -5.79 6.15
CA VAL A 12 -2.19 -4.88 7.15
C VAL A 12 -0.73 -5.25 7.39
N LYS A 13 0.17 -4.27 7.31
CA LYS A 13 1.57 -4.43 7.70
C LYS A 13 1.75 -3.86 9.09
N VAL A 14 2.49 -4.58 9.93
CA VAL A 14 2.72 -4.20 11.32
C VAL A 14 4.22 -4.17 11.56
N ALA A 15 4.69 -3.08 12.17
CA ALA A 15 6.08 -2.88 12.53
C ALA A 15 6.20 -2.27 13.92
N GLN A 16 7.39 -2.34 14.51
CA GLN A 16 7.74 -1.72 15.78
C GLN A 16 8.85 -0.70 15.58
N LEU A 17 8.73 0.41 16.30
CA LEU A 17 9.77 1.41 16.45
C LEU A 17 10.20 1.47 17.92
N PHE A 18 11.43 1.05 18.18
CA PHE A 18 12.04 1.10 19.50
C PHE A 18 12.51 2.52 19.82
N GLU A 19 12.67 2.83 21.12
CA GLU A 19 13.16 4.14 21.58
C GLU A 19 14.60 4.43 21.12
N SER A 20 15.38 3.36 20.84
CA SER A 20 16.70 3.46 20.20
C SER A 20 16.66 3.93 18.75
N GLY A 21 15.47 4.07 18.14
CA GLY A 21 15.28 4.32 16.71
C GLY A 21 15.35 3.06 15.85
N LYS A 22 15.58 1.87 16.42
CA LYS A 22 15.52 0.61 15.67
C LYS A 22 14.10 0.41 15.14
N PHE A 23 14.00 0.12 13.84
CA PHE A 23 12.75 -0.27 13.18
C PHE A 23 12.75 -1.78 12.91
N GLU A 24 11.63 -2.44 13.17
CA GLU A 24 11.46 -3.87 12.97
C GLU A 24 10.10 -4.19 12.35
N LEU A 25 10.10 -4.75 11.14
CA LEU A 25 8.87 -5.23 10.49
C LEU A 25 8.48 -6.57 11.12
N LEU A 26 7.31 -6.61 11.76
CA LEU A 26 6.79 -7.84 12.37
C LEU A 26 6.15 -8.76 11.35
N GLY A 27 5.50 -8.17 10.33
CA GLY A 27 4.95 -8.95 9.24
C GLY A 27 3.83 -8.25 8.47
N ARG A 28 3.26 -9.02 7.54
CA ARG A 28 2.12 -8.65 6.70
C ARG A 28 1.02 -9.69 6.91
N TYR A 29 -0.16 -9.23 7.28
CA TYR A 29 -1.28 -10.07 7.67
C TYR A 29 -2.53 -9.73 6.87
N PRO A 30 -3.40 -10.71 6.56
CA PRO A 30 -4.71 -10.42 5.99
C PRO A 30 -5.50 -9.51 6.94
N ARG A 31 -6.19 -8.49 6.39
CA ARG A 31 -7.00 -7.52 7.17
C ARG A 31 -7.90 -8.17 8.22
N ARG A 32 -8.56 -9.27 7.85
CA ARG A 32 -9.46 -10.06 8.72
C ARG A 32 -8.80 -10.64 9.99
N LYS A 33 -7.47 -10.70 10.04
CA LYS A 33 -6.71 -11.22 11.18
C LYS A 33 -6.13 -10.11 12.06
N LEU A 34 -6.51 -8.86 11.85
CA LEU A 34 -5.94 -7.71 12.55
C LEU A 34 -5.93 -7.88 14.08
N GLU A 35 -7.09 -8.21 14.66
CA GLU A 35 -7.25 -8.26 16.12
C GLU A 35 -6.36 -9.35 16.72
N MET A 36 -6.38 -10.56 16.12
CA MET A 36 -5.50 -11.68 16.50
C MET A 36 -4.01 -11.34 16.44
N VAL A 37 -3.62 -10.43 15.56
CA VAL A 37 -2.22 -10.00 15.40
C VAL A 37 -1.87 -8.92 16.41
N LEU A 38 -2.78 -7.98 16.67
CA LEU A 38 -2.51 -6.85 17.56
C LEU A 38 -2.54 -7.25 19.03
N GLU A 39 -3.50 -8.08 19.46
CA GLU A 39 -3.68 -8.45 20.87
C GLU A 39 -2.38 -8.93 21.55
N PRO A 40 -1.62 -9.90 21.00
CA PRO A 40 -0.38 -10.38 21.65
C PRO A 40 0.75 -9.37 21.64
N LEU A 41 0.64 -8.30 20.84
CA LEU A 41 1.66 -7.26 20.74
C LEU A 41 1.45 -6.17 21.79
N LEU A 42 0.22 -5.97 22.28
CA LEU A 42 -0.08 -4.93 23.27
C LEU A 42 0.58 -5.21 24.63
N GLU A 43 0.73 -6.48 24.98
CA GLU A 43 1.38 -6.92 26.22
C GLU A 43 2.89 -6.64 26.25
N LYS A 44 3.48 -6.21 25.13
CA LYS A 44 4.94 -6.01 24.99
C LYS A 44 5.43 -4.60 25.34
N GLY A 45 4.70 -3.83 26.15
CA GLY A 45 5.13 -2.48 26.53
C GLY A 45 5.04 -1.46 25.38
N ILE A 46 4.01 -1.57 24.55
CA ILE A 46 3.66 -0.56 23.55
C ILE A 46 3.12 0.68 24.28
N HIS A 47 3.73 1.84 24.08
CA HIS A 47 3.26 3.11 24.68
C HIS A 47 2.46 3.98 23.71
N ARG A 48 2.46 3.65 22.41
CA ARG A 48 1.72 4.38 21.37
C ARG A 48 1.49 3.52 20.14
N ILE A 49 0.31 3.66 19.54
CA ILE A 49 -0.01 3.13 18.23
C ILE A 49 -0.06 4.28 17.23
N VAL A 50 0.63 4.13 16.11
CA VAL A 50 0.56 5.06 14.97
C VAL A 50 0.12 4.27 13.75
N PHE A 51 -0.95 4.70 13.10
CA PHE A 51 -1.46 3.98 11.94
C PHE A 51 -1.82 4.88 10.76
N ALA A 52 -1.66 4.35 9.56
CA ALA A 52 -2.13 4.93 8.31
C ALA A 52 -3.08 3.91 7.65
N SER A 53 -4.18 4.38 7.08
CA SER A 53 -5.19 3.51 6.50
C SER A 53 -5.79 4.10 5.23
N VAL A 54 -5.83 3.28 4.19
CA VAL A 54 -6.59 3.50 2.95
C VAL A 54 -7.63 2.41 2.73
N GLY A 55 -7.76 1.50 3.71
CA GLY A 55 -8.70 0.40 3.69
C GLY A 55 -10.07 0.80 4.24
N PRO A 56 -10.95 -0.20 4.41
CA PRO A 56 -12.30 0.02 4.94
C PRO A 56 -12.30 0.58 6.37
N VAL A 57 -13.32 1.38 6.70
CA VAL A 57 -13.43 2.10 7.97
C VAL A 57 -13.46 1.17 9.19
N GLU A 58 -13.87 -0.09 9.01
CA GLU A 58 -13.90 -1.06 10.11
C GLU A 58 -12.50 -1.35 10.65
N VAL A 59 -11.46 -1.25 9.82
CA VAL A 59 -10.08 -1.43 10.28
C VAL A 59 -9.69 -0.32 11.24
N ASP A 60 -10.01 0.92 10.88
CA ASP A 60 -9.72 2.10 11.69
C ASP A 60 -10.44 1.99 13.04
N ASN A 61 -11.71 1.58 13.02
CA ASN A 61 -12.52 1.35 14.21
C ASN A 61 -11.94 0.25 15.10
N SER A 62 -11.51 -0.89 14.52
CA SER A 62 -10.86 -1.97 15.28
C SER A 62 -9.56 -1.50 15.93
N ILE A 63 -8.70 -0.77 15.21
CA ILE A 63 -7.43 -0.24 15.78
C ILE A 63 -7.73 0.70 16.95
N GLN A 64 -8.67 1.63 16.79
CA GLN A 64 -9.05 2.58 17.84
C GLN A 64 -9.64 1.87 19.06
N ARG A 65 -10.55 0.90 18.85
CA ARG A 65 -11.15 0.09 19.92
C ARG A 65 -10.09 -0.68 20.71
N ILE A 66 -9.17 -1.34 20.02
CA ILE A 66 -8.08 -2.11 20.65
C ILE A 66 -7.18 -1.18 21.46
N ALA A 67 -6.80 -0.03 20.90
CA ALA A 67 -5.99 0.96 21.60
C ALA A 67 -6.69 1.49 22.87
N GLN A 68 -8.00 1.76 22.78
CA GLN A 68 -8.80 2.22 23.91
C GLN A 68 -8.88 1.17 25.03
N LEU A 69 -9.13 -0.10 24.70
CA LEU A 69 -9.18 -1.19 25.69
C LEU A 69 -7.84 -1.39 26.40
N ALA A 70 -6.73 -1.21 25.69
CA ALA A 70 -5.39 -1.30 26.24
C ALA A 70 -4.90 -0.01 26.92
N ASN A 71 -5.71 1.07 26.91
CA ASN A 71 -5.33 2.40 27.38
C ASN A 71 -4.02 2.93 26.73
N ILE A 72 -3.86 2.68 25.42
CA ILE A 72 -2.69 3.10 24.64
C ILE A 72 -3.07 4.29 23.75
N PRO A 73 -2.33 5.41 23.80
CA PRO A 73 -2.51 6.53 22.87
C PRO A 73 -2.41 6.08 21.42
N VAL A 74 -3.38 6.50 20.60
CA VAL A 74 -3.42 6.19 19.16
C VAL A 74 -3.37 7.46 18.33
N MET A 75 -2.60 7.43 17.24
CA MET A 75 -2.55 8.50 16.24
C MET A 75 -2.81 7.93 14.85
N GLN A 76 -3.83 8.45 14.18
CA GLN A 76 -4.00 8.21 12.75
C GLN A 76 -3.24 9.25 11.95
N VAL A 77 -2.35 8.79 11.08
CA VAL A 77 -1.69 9.63 10.09
C VAL A 77 -2.69 9.95 8.97
N LYS A 78 -2.71 11.21 8.53
CA LYS A 78 -3.56 11.70 7.45
C LYS A 78 -2.72 12.39 6.39
N THR A 79 -3.21 12.39 5.16
CA THR A 79 -2.60 13.15 4.06
C THR A 79 -2.68 14.64 4.34
N LEU A 80 -1.58 15.35 4.09
CA LEU A 80 -1.48 16.80 4.28
C LEU A 80 -1.37 17.51 2.93
N ARG A 81 -1.75 18.79 2.90
CA ARG A 81 -1.60 19.64 1.71
C ARG A 81 -0.13 19.90 1.38
N LYS A 82 0.68 20.16 2.40
CA LYS A 82 2.13 20.38 2.29
C LYS A 82 2.77 20.12 3.65
N ASP A 83 3.76 19.25 3.69
CA ASP A 83 4.60 19.02 4.87
C ASP A 83 5.84 18.19 4.47
N PHE A 84 6.84 18.07 5.35
CA PHE A 84 8.04 17.25 5.16
C PHE A 84 8.77 17.50 3.83
N GLY A 85 8.73 18.75 3.34
CA GLY A 85 9.32 19.12 2.06
C GLY A 85 8.59 18.56 0.83
N VAL A 86 7.34 18.10 0.98
CA VAL A 86 6.45 17.65 -0.10
C VAL A 86 5.25 18.60 -0.21
N LYS A 87 4.89 19.01 -1.42
CA LYS A 87 3.65 19.72 -1.72
C LYS A 87 2.72 18.83 -2.54
N ASN A 88 1.53 18.56 -2.02
CA ASN A 88 0.55 17.69 -2.68
C ASN A 88 -0.03 18.37 -3.95
N ALA A 89 -0.12 17.60 -5.04
CA ALA A 89 -0.65 18.05 -6.33
C ALA A 89 -2.17 18.19 -6.34
N TYR A 90 -2.87 17.37 -5.54
CA TYR A 90 -4.31 17.27 -5.57
C TYR A 90 -4.93 18.58 -5.06
N SER A 91 -5.91 19.12 -5.79
CA SER A 91 -6.71 20.26 -5.35
C SER A 91 -7.35 19.97 -3.98
N GLU A 92 -7.99 18.81 -3.92
CA GLU A 92 -8.53 18.16 -2.73
C GLU A 92 -7.53 17.14 -2.18
N TYR A 93 -6.51 17.63 -1.48
CA TYR A 93 -5.37 16.85 -0.99
C TYR A 93 -5.75 15.60 -0.18
N GLN A 94 -6.89 15.62 0.52
CA GLN A 94 -7.42 14.50 1.29
C GLN A 94 -7.76 13.26 0.46
N TYR A 95 -7.94 13.39 -0.86
CA TYR A 95 -8.20 12.26 -1.75
C TYR A 95 -6.93 11.56 -2.25
N LEU A 96 -5.75 12.11 -2.00
CA LEU A 96 -4.53 11.34 -2.18
C LEU A 96 -4.42 10.34 -1.02
N GLY A 97 -4.36 9.05 -1.35
CA GLY A 97 -4.18 7.97 -0.38
C GLY A 97 -3.01 8.25 0.57
N VAL A 98 -3.23 8.01 1.87
CA VAL A 98 -2.22 8.30 2.89
C VAL A 98 -0.97 7.42 2.73
N ASP A 99 -1.12 6.22 2.16
CA ASP A 99 -0.04 5.36 1.73
C ASP A 99 0.86 6.04 0.68
N ARG A 100 0.28 6.57 -0.40
CA ARG A 100 0.99 7.31 -1.44
C ARG A 100 1.63 8.58 -0.89
N TRP A 101 0.92 9.30 -0.03
CA TRP A 101 1.46 10.47 0.67
C TRP A 101 2.70 10.12 1.51
N LEU A 102 2.64 9.06 2.31
CA LEU A 102 3.77 8.61 3.13
C LEU A 102 4.94 8.15 2.28
N THR A 103 4.69 7.49 1.15
CA THR A 103 5.74 7.12 0.19
C THR A 103 6.41 8.35 -0.40
N LEU A 104 5.66 9.37 -0.82
CA LEU A 104 6.21 10.64 -1.30
C LEU A 104 7.10 11.31 -0.24
N VAL A 105 6.64 11.34 1.01
CA VAL A 105 7.42 11.87 2.14
C VAL A 105 8.70 11.07 2.35
N ALA A 106 8.62 9.74 2.41
CA ALA A 106 9.78 8.87 2.61
C ALA A 106 10.83 9.04 1.49
N ILE A 107 10.38 9.08 0.23
CA ILE A 107 11.24 9.31 -0.93
C ILE A 107 11.86 10.70 -0.87
N ARG A 108 11.10 11.75 -0.53
CA ARG A 108 11.65 13.11 -0.38
C ARG A 108 12.68 13.21 0.74
N GLN A 109 12.50 12.48 1.83
CA GLN A 109 13.47 12.48 2.93
C GLN A 109 14.76 11.78 2.53
N LYS A 110 14.67 10.68 1.77
CA LYS A 110 15.82 9.88 1.34
C LYS A 110 16.55 10.47 0.13
N PHE A 111 15.82 11.08 -0.79
CA PHE A 111 16.32 11.58 -2.07
C PHE A 111 15.82 13.01 -2.34
N LYS A 112 16.72 13.90 -2.75
CA LYS A 112 16.40 15.30 -3.09
C LYS A 112 16.35 15.56 -4.60
N LYS A 113 16.15 14.51 -5.41
CA LYS A 113 16.14 14.55 -6.88
C LYS A 113 14.73 14.32 -7.43
N PRO A 114 14.43 14.76 -8.66
CA PRO A 114 13.24 14.33 -9.38
C PRO A 114 13.13 12.81 -9.37
N THR A 115 11.97 12.28 -9.01
CA THR A 115 11.77 10.83 -8.83
C THR A 115 10.39 10.43 -9.34
N VAL A 116 10.34 9.37 -10.14
CA VAL A 116 9.12 8.60 -10.42
C VAL A 116 9.07 7.43 -9.44
N ILE A 117 7.94 7.30 -8.76
CA ILE A 117 7.68 6.25 -7.78
C ILE A 117 6.67 5.29 -8.41
N ILE A 118 7.02 4.00 -8.46
CA ILE A 118 6.15 2.94 -8.95
C ILE A 118 5.93 1.96 -7.80
N ASP A 119 4.69 1.82 -7.34
CA ASP A 119 4.31 0.83 -6.33
C ASP A 119 3.45 -0.26 -6.98
N ILE A 120 3.90 -1.51 -6.87
CA ILE A 120 3.25 -2.69 -7.46
C ILE A 120 2.66 -3.53 -6.33
N GLY A 121 1.42 -3.19 -5.94
CA GLY A 121 0.66 -3.89 -4.92
C GLY A 121 -0.65 -4.45 -5.46
N THR A 122 -1.70 -4.39 -4.63
CA THR A 122 -3.08 -4.69 -5.08
C THR A 122 -3.48 -3.79 -6.24
N ALA A 123 -3.10 -2.51 -6.16
CA ALA A 123 -3.10 -1.58 -7.27
C ALA A 123 -1.65 -1.33 -7.72
N LEU A 124 -1.49 -0.96 -8.98
CA LEU A 124 -0.30 -0.33 -9.52
C LEU A 124 -0.46 1.19 -9.40
N THR A 125 0.46 1.87 -8.72
CA THR A 125 0.44 3.33 -8.63
C THR A 125 1.71 3.94 -9.18
N PHE A 126 1.54 5.12 -9.76
CA PHE A 126 2.62 6.02 -10.16
C PHE A 126 2.46 7.31 -9.40
N ASP A 127 3.57 7.88 -8.94
CA ASP A 127 3.63 9.23 -8.39
C ASP A 127 4.91 9.91 -8.88
N VAL A 128 4.81 11.16 -9.34
CA VAL A 128 5.97 11.94 -9.81
C VAL A 128 6.27 13.05 -8.81
N LEU A 129 7.50 13.07 -8.30
CA LEU A 129 7.98 14.09 -7.39
C LEU A 129 9.06 14.93 -8.07
N ALA A 130 8.83 16.23 -8.18
CA ALA A 130 9.79 17.19 -8.73
C ALA A 130 10.94 17.49 -7.74
N GLU A 131 12.01 18.11 -8.23
CA GLU A 131 13.20 18.47 -7.44
C GLU A 131 12.87 19.37 -6.24
N ASP A 132 11.93 20.29 -6.41
CA ASP A 132 11.45 21.21 -5.37
C ASP A 132 10.54 20.53 -4.33
N GLY A 133 10.23 19.24 -4.51
CA GLY A 133 9.32 18.47 -3.66
C GLY A 133 7.85 18.63 -4.03
N LYS A 134 7.52 19.23 -5.17
CA LYS A 134 6.14 19.24 -5.67
C LYS A 134 5.78 17.86 -6.22
N HIS A 135 4.74 17.25 -5.66
CA HIS A 135 4.06 16.13 -6.29
C HIS A 135 3.38 16.66 -7.57
N LEU A 136 3.60 16.01 -8.70
CA LEU A 136 3.05 16.40 -10.01
C LEU A 136 1.79 15.61 -10.39
N GLY A 137 1.29 14.78 -9.47
CA GLY A 137 0.23 13.82 -9.74
C GLY A 137 0.79 12.46 -10.09
N GLY A 138 -0.10 11.59 -10.56
CA GLY A 138 0.20 10.19 -10.74
C GLY A 138 -0.99 9.40 -11.25
N TRP A 139 -0.78 8.10 -11.41
CA TRP A 139 -1.79 7.18 -11.93
C TRP A 139 -2.11 6.08 -10.92
N ILE A 140 -3.32 5.53 -11.04
CA ILE A 140 -3.76 4.34 -10.34
C ILE A 140 -4.31 3.39 -11.40
N ALA A 141 -3.77 2.17 -11.44
CA ALA A 141 -4.19 1.10 -12.31
C ALA A 141 -4.40 -0.19 -11.48
N PRO A 142 -5.18 -1.16 -11.96
CA PRO A 142 -5.29 -2.45 -11.29
C PRO A 142 -3.93 -3.17 -11.29
N GLY A 143 -3.56 -3.74 -10.14
CA GLY A 143 -2.38 -4.61 -10.04
C GLY A 143 -2.62 -5.96 -10.72
N TYR A 144 -1.59 -6.81 -10.76
CA TYR A 144 -1.64 -8.10 -11.45
C TYR A 144 -2.81 -8.97 -11.01
N GLN A 145 -2.95 -9.21 -9.69
CA GLN A 145 -4.02 -10.06 -9.16
C GLN A 145 -5.40 -9.45 -9.40
N LEU A 146 -5.54 -8.12 -9.30
CA LEU A 146 -6.83 -7.45 -9.49
C LEU A 146 -7.27 -7.52 -10.96
N MET A 147 -6.34 -7.36 -11.91
CA MET A 147 -6.64 -7.57 -13.33
C MET A 147 -7.08 -9.01 -13.60
N MET A 148 -6.34 -9.99 -13.10
CA MET A 148 -6.72 -11.40 -13.24
C MET A 148 -8.11 -11.68 -12.67
N GLN A 149 -8.35 -11.25 -11.43
CA GLN A 149 -9.62 -11.44 -10.74
C GLN A 149 -10.78 -10.82 -11.51
N SER A 150 -10.60 -9.60 -12.03
CA SER A 150 -11.62 -8.90 -12.80
C SER A 150 -12.07 -9.69 -14.04
N VAL A 151 -11.15 -10.37 -14.72
CA VAL A 151 -11.49 -11.20 -15.88
C VAL A 151 -12.17 -12.50 -15.43
N LEU A 152 -11.64 -13.17 -14.40
CA LEU A 152 -12.16 -14.45 -13.90
C LEU A 152 -13.59 -14.30 -13.36
N GLU A 153 -13.90 -13.20 -12.68
CA GLU A 153 -15.24 -12.96 -12.12
C GLU A 153 -16.29 -12.63 -13.18
N ASN A 154 -15.87 -12.09 -14.33
CA ASN A 154 -16.78 -11.62 -15.38
C ASN A 154 -16.85 -12.58 -16.59
N THR A 155 -16.18 -13.73 -16.54
CA THR A 155 -16.16 -14.68 -17.67
C THR A 155 -16.22 -16.14 -17.22
N CYS A 156 -17.05 -16.95 -17.87
CA CYS A 156 -17.26 -18.36 -17.47
C CYS A 156 -16.20 -19.35 -18.04
N LYS A 157 -15.30 -18.91 -18.92
CA LYS A 157 -14.39 -19.78 -19.69
C LYS A 157 -12.90 -19.55 -19.39
N VAL A 158 -12.57 -18.68 -18.44
CA VAL A 158 -11.20 -18.33 -18.09
C VAL A 158 -10.86 -18.98 -16.75
N PHE A 159 -9.74 -19.71 -16.72
CA PHE A 159 -9.26 -20.44 -15.54
C PHE A 159 -7.77 -20.13 -15.34
N SER A 160 -7.24 -20.29 -14.13
CA SER A 160 -5.87 -19.86 -13.78
C SER A 160 -4.95 -20.99 -13.32
N ASP A 161 -5.31 -22.22 -13.69
CA ASP A 161 -4.97 -23.46 -12.97
C ASP A 161 -3.57 -24.03 -13.29
N ARG A 162 -2.73 -23.27 -14.01
CA ARG A 162 -1.39 -23.70 -14.44
C ARG A 162 -0.28 -22.83 -13.88
N GLU A 163 0.83 -23.44 -13.49
CA GLU A 163 2.08 -22.70 -13.29
C GLU A 163 2.52 -22.06 -14.61
N HIS A 164 3.06 -20.86 -14.52
CA HIS A 164 3.25 -19.97 -15.66
C HIS A 164 4.72 -19.55 -15.73
N GLY A 165 5.30 -19.65 -16.93
CA GLY A 165 6.68 -19.26 -17.20
C GLY A 165 6.91 -17.75 -17.04
N GLU A 166 8.17 -17.31 -17.01
CA GLU A 166 8.52 -15.89 -16.83
C GLU A 166 8.47 -15.07 -18.13
N CYS A 167 8.42 -15.72 -19.29
CA CYS A 167 8.47 -15.06 -20.59
C CYS A 167 7.09 -14.60 -21.06
N ILE A 168 6.98 -13.33 -21.46
CA ILE A 168 5.76 -12.78 -22.07
C ILE A 168 5.78 -13.12 -23.55
N THR A 169 4.93 -14.06 -23.94
CA THR A 169 4.72 -14.49 -25.33
C THR A 169 3.24 -14.49 -25.65
N PHE A 170 2.89 -14.50 -26.94
CA PHE A 170 1.53 -14.85 -27.32
C PHE A 170 1.22 -16.29 -26.86
N SER A 171 -0.01 -16.49 -26.39
CA SER A 171 -0.45 -17.73 -25.78
C SER A 171 -1.53 -18.39 -26.63
N ASP A 172 -1.46 -19.71 -26.74
CA ASP A 172 -2.45 -20.57 -27.41
C ASP A 172 -3.49 -21.16 -26.44
N ASN A 173 -3.43 -20.78 -25.16
CA ASN A 173 -4.34 -21.22 -24.11
C ASN A 173 -4.80 -20.06 -23.22
N THR A 174 -5.99 -20.21 -22.64
CA THR A 174 -6.68 -19.15 -21.90
C THR A 174 -5.96 -18.71 -20.64
N ALA A 175 -5.37 -19.64 -19.89
CA ALA A 175 -4.70 -19.35 -18.62
C ALA A 175 -3.45 -18.49 -18.84
N ASP A 176 -2.60 -18.86 -19.80
CA ASP A 176 -1.42 -18.07 -20.15
C ASP A 176 -1.78 -16.77 -20.85
N GLY A 177 -2.81 -16.77 -21.71
CA GLY A 177 -3.29 -15.55 -22.36
C GLY A 177 -3.72 -14.49 -21.35
N LEU A 178 -4.43 -14.88 -20.28
CA LEU A 178 -4.76 -13.99 -19.18
C LEU A 178 -3.51 -13.49 -18.46
N LYS A 179 -2.62 -14.40 -18.02
CA LYS A 179 -1.44 -14.05 -17.21
C LYS A 179 -0.46 -13.16 -18.00
N ASN A 180 -0.17 -13.50 -19.25
CA ASN A 180 0.69 -12.71 -20.13
C ASN A 180 0.05 -11.36 -20.49
N GLY A 181 -1.25 -11.32 -20.76
CA GLY A 181 -1.97 -10.06 -21.00
C GLY A 181 -1.87 -9.10 -19.81
N CYS A 182 -2.14 -9.60 -18.60
CA CYS A 182 -2.01 -8.80 -17.37
C CYS A 182 -0.55 -8.32 -17.14
N ARG A 183 0.45 -9.18 -17.34
CA ARG A 183 1.87 -8.78 -17.21
C ARG A 183 2.28 -7.75 -18.26
N ALA A 184 1.90 -7.95 -19.51
CA ALA A 184 2.18 -7.03 -20.60
C ALA A 184 1.58 -5.64 -20.33
N ALA A 185 0.36 -5.59 -19.77
CA ALA A 185 -0.26 -4.33 -19.35
C ALA A 185 0.55 -3.60 -18.27
N LEU A 186 1.04 -4.30 -17.24
CA LEU A 186 1.87 -3.68 -16.18
C LEU A 186 3.20 -3.13 -16.72
N ILE A 187 3.86 -3.90 -17.58
CA ILE A 187 5.14 -3.49 -18.17
C ILE A 187 4.93 -2.33 -19.15
N GLY A 188 3.91 -2.40 -20.00
CA GLY A 188 3.56 -1.33 -20.93
C GLY A 188 3.30 -0.02 -20.19
N LEU A 189 2.55 -0.06 -19.09
CA LEU A 189 2.30 1.13 -18.28
C LEU A 189 3.58 1.65 -17.62
N SER A 190 4.42 0.77 -17.09
CA SER A 190 5.72 1.14 -16.51
C SER A 190 6.68 1.77 -17.52
N ASN A 191 6.63 1.35 -18.78
CA ASN A 191 7.46 1.89 -19.86
C ASN A 191 6.92 3.21 -20.46
N THR A 192 5.73 3.65 -20.05
CA THR A 192 5.12 4.90 -20.53
C THR A 192 5.68 6.13 -19.82
N VAL A 193 6.33 5.95 -18.66
CA VAL A 193 6.85 7.02 -17.79
C VAL A 193 8.37 7.08 -17.77
#